data_AF-A0A962VWN2-F1
#
_entry.id   AF-A0A962VWN2-F1
#
_cell.length_a   1.000
_cell.length_b   1.000
_cell.length_c   1.000
_cell.angle_alpha   90.00
_cell.angle_beta   90.00
_cell.angle_gamma   90.00
#
_symmetry.space_group_name_H-M   'P 1'
#
loop_
_entity.id
_entity.type
_entity.pdbx_description
1 polymer ?
#
loop_
_entity_poly.entity_id
_entity_poly.type
_entity_poly.pdbx_seq_one_letter_code
_entity_poly.pdbx_strand_id
1 'polypeptide(L)'
;MDTPIAEAEDSAAAGMSYVLKEEAQLAQIWNAPDQTEHERAIQEITDRFSGARQRLEGIRACTDTAWERFITLTLERILSDHLREFLDEIGEEMQTVTQQMTEVDCEMDRIRARLHDRRRVLAEKTALLEQLAHRTSTQNHLGMMLARVEGLEAYLLGRKDVPPQSYELHYKRHTNAPGDLLYLRVRLLTTRIAIVAANRSRYLGELDAGLVESLLEVEHFKIDLATFTARIECMSEMTRYWLAYLDISAETDS
;
A
#
# COMPACT_ATOMS: atom_id res chain seq x y z
N MET A 1 -13.72 18.76 57.23
CA MET A 1 -14.48 18.24 56.07
C MET A 1 -13.45 17.97 54.99
N ASP A 2 -12.96 16.74 54.96
CA ASP A 2 -11.96 16.25 54.02
C ASP A 2 -12.66 15.42 52.96
N THR A 3 -12.85 15.97 51.77
CA THR A 3 -13.19 15.19 50.55
C THR A 3 -12.74 15.93 49.28
N PRO A 4 -11.43 15.90 48.95
CA PRO A 4 -11.00 16.07 47.56
C PRO A 4 -10.13 14.91 47.04
N ILE A 5 -9.83 13.91 47.87
CA ILE A 5 -8.89 12.81 47.53
C ILE A 5 -9.56 11.77 46.60
N ALA A 6 -10.86 11.51 46.77
CA ALA A 6 -11.57 10.49 46.00
C ALA A 6 -11.67 10.81 44.49
N GLU A 7 -11.88 12.08 44.12
CA GLU A 7 -12.03 12.46 42.70
C GLU A 7 -10.71 12.40 41.92
N ALA A 8 -9.58 12.66 42.57
CA ALA A 8 -8.25 12.59 41.96
C ALA A 8 -7.78 11.14 41.76
N GLU A 9 -8.10 10.24 42.70
CA GLU A 9 -7.78 8.81 42.58
C GLU A 9 -8.64 8.11 41.52
N ASP A 10 -9.94 8.41 41.43
CA ASP A 10 -10.83 7.88 40.38
C ASP A 10 -10.43 8.36 38.98
N SER A 11 -10.05 9.64 38.84
CA SER A 11 -9.54 10.17 37.57
C SER A 11 -8.21 9.53 37.15
N ALA A 12 -7.37 9.13 38.11
CA ALA A 12 -6.07 8.53 37.83
C ALA A 12 -6.16 7.02 37.56
N ALA A 13 -7.06 6.30 38.23
CA ALA A 13 -7.42 4.93 37.92
C ALA A 13 -8.05 4.82 36.52
N ALA A 14 -8.91 5.76 36.15
CA ALA A 14 -9.46 5.87 34.81
C ALA A 14 -8.37 6.14 33.76
N GLY A 15 -7.40 7.02 34.04
CA GLY A 15 -6.26 7.31 33.17
C GLY A 15 -5.36 6.08 32.93
N MET A 16 -5.03 5.32 33.98
CA MET A 16 -4.28 4.06 33.83
C MET A 16 -5.05 3.00 33.04
N SER A 17 -6.34 2.82 33.33
CA SER A 17 -7.20 1.87 32.61
C SER A 17 -7.29 2.21 31.12
N TYR A 18 -7.40 3.49 30.80
CA TYR A 18 -7.43 3.98 29.42
C TYR A 18 -6.13 3.71 28.67
N VAL A 19 -4.97 4.00 29.26
CA VAL A 19 -3.67 3.75 28.62
C VAL A 19 -3.39 2.26 28.42
N LEU A 20 -3.81 1.40 29.35
CA LEU A 20 -3.71 -0.06 29.16
C LEU A 20 -4.59 -0.57 28.02
N LYS A 21 -5.76 0.03 27.79
CA LYS A 21 -6.61 -0.28 26.63
C LYS A 21 -5.94 0.16 25.33
N GLU A 22 -5.32 1.34 25.29
CA GLU A 22 -4.58 1.81 24.12
C GLU A 22 -3.38 0.91 23.80
N GLU A 23 -2.67 0.42 24.82
CA GLU A 23 -1.57 -0.52 24.66
C GLU A 23 -2.06 -1.86 24.07
N ALA A 24 -3.20 -2.37 24.55
CA ALA A 24 -3.82 -3.56 23.99
C ALA A 24 -4.29 -3.33 22.54
N GLN A 25 -4.87 -2.17 22.23
CA GLN A 25 -5.26 -1.80 20.87
C GLN A 25 -4.05 -1.73 19.94
N LEU A 26 -2.97 -1.07 20.37
CA LEU A 26 -1.72 -0.98 19.62
C LEU A 26 -1.19 -2.38 19.25
N ALA A 27 -1.22 -3.32 20.19
CA ALA A 27 -0.79 -4.71 19.95
C ALA A 27 -1.65 -5.43 18.89
N GLN A 28 -2.90 -5.02 18.69
CA GLN A 28 -3.83 -5.62 17.74
C GLN A 28 -3.81 -4.98 16.35
N ILE A 29 -3.46 -3.69 16.22
CA ILE A 29 -3.52 -2.96 14.94
C ILE A 29 -2.56 -3.55 13.91
N TRP A 30 -1.35 -3.94 14.31
CA TRP A 30 -0.39 -4.59 13.41
C TRP A 30 0.36 -5.65 14.19
N ASN A 31 -0.04 -6.90 13.99
CA ASN A 31 0.48 -8.06 14.72
C ASN A 31 1.29 -8.98 13.80
N ALA A 32 1.94 -10.00 14.39
CA ALA A 32 2.76 -10.95 13.63
C ALA A 32 1.93 -11.71 12.56
N PRO A 33 0.70 -12.19 12.84
CA PRO A 33 -0.18 -12.72 11.80
C PRO A 33 -0.40 -11.77 10.61
N ASP A 34 -0.75 -10.50 10.86
CA ASP A 34 -0.97 -9.48 9.83
C ASP A 34 0.28 -9.31 8.95
N GLN A 35 1.46 -9.28 9.57
CA GLN A 35 2.74 -9.21 8.86
C GLN A 35 2.96 -10.44 7.96
N THR A 36 2.76 -11.65 8.49
CA THR A 36 2.94 -12.89 7.69
C THR A 36 1.92 -13.02 6.57
N GLU A 37 0.69 -12.53 6.77
CA GLU A 37 -0.34 -12.50 5.73
C GLU A 37 0.05 -11.51 4.64
N HIS A 38 0.51 -10.31 5.02
CA HIS A 38 1.00 -9.31 4.09
C HIS A 38 2.15 -9.86 3.24
N GLU A 39 3.20 -10.39 3.87
CA GLU A 39 4.36 -10.97 3.19
C GLU A 39 3.95 -12.09 2.20
N ARG A 40 3.07 -13.01 2.63
CA ARG A 40 2.55 -14.07 1.76
C ARG A 40 1.77 -13.50 0.57
N ALA A 41 0.93 -12.49 0.81
CA ALA A 41 0.15 -11.88 -0.25
C ALA A 41 1.03 -11.11 -1.25
N ILE A 42 2.07 -10.43 -0.78
CA ILE A 42 3.06 -9.80 -1.66
C ILE A 42 3.77 -10.84 -2.50
N GLN A 43 4.21 -11.96 -1.89
CA GLN A 43 4.86 -13.03 -2.64
C GLN A 43 3.95 -13.58 -3.74
N GLU A 44 2.67 -13.85 -3.43
CA GLU A 44 1.70 -14.31 -4.42
C GLU A 44 1.50 -13.30 -5.56
N ILE A 45 1.44 -12.00 -5.24
CA ILE A 45 1.33 -10.94 -6.25
C ILE A 45 2.57 -10.92 -7.15
N THR A 46 3.77 -10.97 -6.57
CA THR A 46 5.04 -11.00 -7.29
C THR A 46 5.14 -12.21 -8.21
N ASP A 47 4.77 -13.39 -7.73
CA ASP A 47 4.79 -14.62 -8.51
C ASP A 47 3.85 -14.51 -9.72
N ARG A 48 2.61 -14.04 -9.51
CA ARG A 48 1.64 -13.83 -10.60
C ARG A 48 2.11 -12.77 -11.59
N PHE A 49 2.70 -11.69 -11.09
CA PHE A 49 3.23 -10.62 -11.92
C PHE A 49 4.39 -11.09 -12.80
N SER A 50 5.33 -11.86 -12.23
CA SER A 50 6.42 -12.46 -13.00
C SER A 50 5.91 -13.41 -14.10
N GLY A 51 4.90 -14.22 -13.78
CA GLY A 51 4.27 -15.11 -14.76
C GLY A 51 3.46 -14.37 -15.84
N ALA A 52 2.87 -13.22 -15.52
CA ALA A 52 2.20 -12.36 -16.49
C ALA A 52 3.21 -11.69 -17.43
N ARG A 53 4.34 -11.20 -16.88
CA ARG A 53 5.45 -10.62 -17.63
C ARG A 53 6.05 -11.63 -18.62
N GLN A 54 6.34 -12.85 -18.17
CA GLN A 54 6.89 -13.88 -19.05
C GLN A 54 5.95 -14.22 -20.21
N ARG A 55 4.63 -14.29 -19.95
CA ARG A 55 3.63 -14.48 -21.00
C ARG A 55 3.60 -13.32 -21.99
N LEU A 56 3.67 -12.09 -21.50
CA LEU A 56 3.74 -10.91 -22.37
C LEU A 56 4.99 -10.90 -23.24
N GLU A 57 6.15 -11.28 -22.70
CA GLU A 57 7.39 -11.39 -23.48
C GLU A 57 7.26 -12.46 -24.59
N GLY A 58 6.58 -13.58 -24.31
CA GLY A 58 6.24 -14.59 -25.32
C GLY A 58 5.32 -14.04 -26.41
N ILE A 59 4.23 -13.36 -26.01
CA ILE A 59 3.29 -12.69 -26.92
C ILE A 59 4.03 -11.70 -27.82
N ARG A 60 4.91 -10.87 -27.25
CA ARG A 60 5.72 -9.92 -28.00
C ARG A 60 6.54 -10.60 -29.09
N ALA A 61 7.26 -11.67 -28.74
CA ALA A 61 8.06 -12.40 -29.72
C ALA A 61 7.21 -12.99 -30.86
N CYS A 62 6.04 -13.55 -30.54
CA CYS A 62 5.09 -14.04 -31.54
C CYS A 62 4.57 -12.92 -32.44
N THR A 63 4.11 -11.81 -31.87
CA THR A 63 3.59 -10.65 -32.60
C THR A 63 4.65 -10.02 -33.51
N ASP A 64 5.87 -9.83 -33.00
CA ASP A 64 6.96 -9.24 -33.79
C ASP A 64 7.34 -10.15 -34.97
N THR A 65 7.41 -11.47 -34.75
CA THR A 65 7.69 -12.45 -35.81
C THR A 65 6.59 -12.48 -36.88
N ALA A 66 5.32 -12.48 -36.45
CA ALA A 66 4.18 -12.46 -37.35
C ALA A 66 4.13 -11.16 -38.17
N TRP A 67 4.39 -10.01 -37.53
CA TRP A 67 4.48 -8.69 -38.16
C TRP A 67 5.55 -8.65 -39.26
N GLU A 68 6.77 -9.13 -38.98
CA GLU A 68 7.86 -9.17 -39.95
C GLU A 68 7.55 -10.08 -41.15
N ARG A 69 7.00 -11.28 -40.89
CA ARG A 69 6.53 -12.19 -41.94
C ARG A 69 5.47 -11.53 -42.81
N PHE A 70 4.49 -10.89 -42.19
CA PHE A 70 3.39 -10.22 -42.89
C PHE A 70 3.92 -9.15 -43.83
N ILE A 71 4.73 -8.19 -43.36
CA ILE A 71 5.24 -7.12 -44.22
C ILE A 71 6.11 -7.66 -45.35
N THR A 72 6.97 -8.64 -45.04
CA THR A 72 7.99 -9.11 -45.98
C THR A 72 7.39 -9.98 -47.08
N LEU A 73 6.49 -10.89 -46.72
CA LEU A 73 5.98 -11.93 -47.63
C LEU A 73 4.69 -11.53 -48.35
N THR A 74 3.94 -10.52 -47.88
CA THR A 74 2.66 -10.15 -48.51
C THR A 74 2.81 -9.86 -50.00
N LEU A 75 3.84 -9.10 -50.42
CA LEU A 75 4.09 -8.81 -51.84
C LEU A 75 4.47 -10.05 -52.64
N GLU A 76 5.32 -10.92 -52.08
CA GLU A 76 5.71 -12.18 -52.74
C GLU A 76 4.49 -13.09 -52.95
N ARG A 77 3.60 -13.16 -51.95
CA ARG A 77 2.39 -13.98 -52.00
C ARG A 77 1.34 -13.42 -52.95
N ILE A 78 1.22 -12.09 -53.06
CA ILE A 78 0.42 -11.42 -54.10
C ILE A 78 0.88 -11.87 -55.50
N LEU A 79 2.20 -11.89 -55.75
CA LEU A 79 2.75 -12.23 -57.06
C LEU A 79 2.70 -13.73 -57.39
N SER A 80 2.45 -14.57 -56.39
CA SER A 80 2.51 -16.03 -56.52
C SER A 80 1.14 -16.70 -56.47
N ASP A 81 0.03 -15.97 -56.41
CA ASP A 81 -1.35 -16.48 -56.26
C ASP A 81 -1.62 -17.34 -54.99
N HIS A 82 -0.74 -17.28 -53.99
CA HIS A 82 -0.92 -17.98 -52.70
C HIS A 82 -1.32 -17.02 -51.56
N LEU A 83 -1.87 -15.85 -51.90
CA LEU A 83 -2.20 -14.82 -50.92
C LEU A 83 -3.28 -15.27 -49.93
N ARG A 84 -4.31 -15.99 -50.38
CA ARG A 84 -5.40 -16.43 -49.50
C ARG A 84 -4.90 -17.36 -48.38
N GLU A 85 -4.20 -18.44 -48.74
CA GLU A 85 -3.66 -19.40 -47.77
C GLU A 85 -2.75 -18.72 -46.74
N PHE A 86 -1.88 -17.81 -47.20
CA PHE A 86 -1.01 -17.03 -46.32
C PHE A 86 -1.80 -16.14 -45.35
N LEU A 87 -2.85 -15.47 -45.82
CA LEU A 87 -3.69 -14.60 -45.00
C LEU A 87 -4.53 -15.38 -43.99
N ASP A 88 -5.02 -16.56 -44.36
CA ASP A 88 -5.74 -17.46 -43.45
C ASP A 88 -4.82 -17.95 -42.32
N GLU A 89 -3.59 -18.39 -42.64
CA GLU A 89 -2.58 -18.79 -41.65
C GLU A 89 -2.25 -17.66 -40.66
N ILE A 90 -1.99 -16.45 -41.18
CA ILE A 90 -1.72 -15.28 -40.34
C ILE A 90 -2.94 -14.92 -39.48
N GLY A 91 -4.15 -15.05 -40.03
CA GLY A 91 -5.40 -14.81 -39.29
C GLY A 91 -5.58 -15.74 -38.10
N GLU A 92 -5.27 -17.04 -38.26
CA GLU A 92 -5.32 -18.02 -37.16
C GLU A 92 -4.26 -17.73 -36.08
N GLU A 93 -3.03 -17.40 -36.50
CA GLU A 93 -1.96 -16.97 -35.59
C GLU A 93 -2.40 -15.73 -34.78
N MET A 94 -3.01 -14.74 -35.43
CA MET A 94 -3.51 -13.52 -34.76
C MET A 94 -4.60 -13.81 -33.75
N GLN A 95 -5.58 -14.62 -34.11
CA GLN A 95 -6.67 -14.96 -33.21
C GLN A 95 -6.13 -15.62 -31.94
N THR A 96 -5.14 -16.50 -32.08
CA THR A 96 -4.46 -17.14 -30.95
C THR A 96 -3.74 -16.11 -30.07
N VAL A 97 -2.97 -15.20 -30.67
CA VAL A 97 -2.24 -14.16 -29.92
C VAL A 97 -3.21 -13.18 -29.25
N THR A 98 -4.28 -12.76 -29.93
CA THR A 98 -5.33 -11.90 -29.34
C THR A 98 -5.95 -12.57 -28.12
N GLN A 99 -6.26 -13.87 -28.17
CA GLN A 99 -6.76 -14.58 -27.02
C GLN A 99 -5.76 -14.53 -25.84
N GLN A 100 -4.49 -14.87 -26.09
CA GLN A 100 -3.46 -14.82 -25.05
C GLN A 100 -3.29 -13.42 -24.45
N MET A 101 -3.38 -12.38 -25.28
CA MET A 101 -3.33 -10.99 -24.83
C MET A 101 -4.48 -10.61 -23.92
N THR A 102 -5.72 -11.03 -24.25
CA THR A 102 -6.87 -10.78 -23.38
C THR A 102 -6.74 -11.48 -22.03
N GLU A 103 -6.16 -12.68 -22.01
CA GLU A 103 -5.89 -13.40 -20.76
C GLU A 103 -4.86 -12.67 -19.89
N VAL A 104 -3.79 -12.14 -20.50
CA VAL A 104 -2.77 -11.34 -19.80
C VAL A 104 -3.37 -10.02 -19.31
N ASP A 105 -4.20 -9.34 -20.11
CA ASP A 105 -4.87 -8.09 -19.69
C ASP A 105 -5.74 -8.31 -18.44
N CYS A 106 -6.56 -9.36 -18.47
CA CYS A 106 -7.39 -9.75 -17.34
C CYS A 106 -6.56 -10.10 -16.10
N GLU A 107 -5.41 -10.75 -16.30
CA GLU A 107 -4.51 -11.08 -15.21
C GLU A 107 -3.88 -9.83 -14.58
N MET A 108 -3.48 -8.86 -15.40
CA MET A 108 -2.99 -7.56 -14.93
C MET A 108 -4.06 -6.80 -14.14
N ASP A 109 -5.34 -6.85 -14.56
CA ASP A 109 -6.44 -6.26 -13.79
C ASP A 109 -6.66 -6.94 -12.43
N ARG A 110 -6.54 -8.27 -12.38
CA ARG A 110 -6.61 -8.99 -11.10
C ARG A 110 -5.45 -8.63 -10.18
N ILE A 111 -4.25 -8.44 -10.72
CA ILE A 111 -3.07 -8.02 -9.95
C ILE A 111 -3.28 -6.60 -9.42
N ARG A 112 -3.70 -5.67 -10.29
CA ARG A 112 -4.03 -4.29 -9.93
C ARG A 112 -5.07 -4.22 -8.80
N ALA A 113 -6.16 -4.97 -8.91
CA ALA A 113 -7.21 -5.02 -7.90
C ALA A 113 -6.65 -5.50 -6.53
N ARG A 114 -5.84 -6.56 -6.53
CA ARG A 114 -5.21 -7.08 -5.30
C ARG A 114 -4.24 -6.08 -4.68
N LEU A 115 -3.45 -5.38 -5.49
CA LEU A 115 -2.57 -4.31 -5.00
C LEU A 115 -3.39 -3.21 -4.33
N HIS A 116 -4.47 -2.74 -4.96
CA HIS A 116 -5.37 -1.74 -4.35
C HIS A 116 -6.01 -2.23 -3.04
N ASP A 117 -6.48 -3.47 -2.99
CA ASP A 117 -7.03 -4.05 -1.76
C ASP A 117 -6.00 -4.05 -0.63
N ARG A 118 -4.74 -4.41 -0.92
CA ARG A 118 -3.66 -4.41 0.07
C ARG A 118 -3.31 -3.00 0.54
N ARG A 119 -3.28 -2.04 -0.38
CA ARG A 119 -3.09 -0.63 -0.02
C ARG A 119 -4.22 -0.11 0.87
N ARG A 120 -5.47 -0.48 0.58
CA ARG A 120 -6.61 -0.12 1.43
C ARG A 120 -6.45 -0.66 2.85
N VAL A 121 -6.07 -1.93 2.99
CA VAL A 121 -5.82 -2.54 4.30
C VAL A 121 -4.71 -1.80 5.05
N LEU A 122 -3.59 -1.50 4.38
CA LEU A 122 -2.51 -0.72 5.00
C LEU A 122 -2.99 0.68 5.42
N ALA A 123 -3.74 1.38 4.58
CA ALA A 123 -4.27 2.71 4.86
C ALA A 123 -5.20 2.71 6.09
N GLU A 124 -6.08 1.70 6.22
CA GLU A 124 -6.94 1.54 7.39
C GLU A 124 -6.13 1.37 8.68
N LYS A 125 -5.08 0.53 8.65
CA LYS A 125 -4.20 0.34 9.81
C LYS A 125 -3.38 1.60 10.13
N THR A 126 -2.85 2.27 9.11
CA THR A 126 -2.10 3.53 9.26
C THR A 126 -2.96 4.61 9.90
N ALA A 127 -4.21 4.79 9.48
CA ALA A 127 -5.13 5.77 10.07
C ALA A 127 -5.35 5.53 11.57
N LEU A 128 -5.45 4.27 12.01
CA LEU A 128 -5.56 3.92 13.43
C LEU A 128 -4.26 4.24 14.19
N LEU A 129 -3.09 4.03 13.58
CA LEU A 129 -1.80 4.34 14.19
C LEU A 129 -1.54 5.84 14.28
N GLU A 130 -1.92 6.62 13.27
CA GLU A 130 -1.80 8.08 13.27
C GLU A 130 -2.61 8.72 14.40
N GLN A 131 -3.81 8.22 14.67
CA GLN A 131 -4.62 8.67 15.81
C GLN A 131 -3.91 8.45 17.15
N LEU A 132 -3.18 7.34 17.31
CA LEU A 132 -2.38 7.08 18.51
C LEU A 132 -1.11 7.92 18.56
N ALA A 133 -0.47 8.16 17.41
CA ALA A 133 0.76 8.93 17.30
C ALA A 133 0.56 10.42 17.59
N HIS A 134 -0.55 11.02 17.14
CA HIS A 134 -0.81 12.47 17.27
C HIS A 134 -1.29 12.91 18.66
N ARG A 135 -1.53 11.99 19.60
CA ARG A 135 -2.03 12.32 20.94
C ARG A 135 -1.02 13.07 21.82
N THR A 136 0.27 13.01 21.49
CA THR A 136 1.30 13.65 22.31
C THR A 136 2.05 14.74 21.54
N SER A 137 1.85 16.00 21.93
CA SER A 137 2.84 17.06 21.69
C SER A 137 4.05 16.79 22.59
N THR A 138 5.05 16.09 22.07
CA THR A 138 6.20 15.55 22.82
C THR A 138 6.91 16.62 23.64
N GLN A 139 7.08 17.84 23.13
CA GLN A 139 7.74 18.94 23.85
C GLN A 139 6.96 19.43 25.09
N ASN A 140 5.66 19.72 24.95
CA ASN A 140 4.84 20.15 26.08
C ASN A 140 4.66 19.03 27.13
N HIS A 141 4.59 17.78 26.66
CA HIS A 141 4.46 16.61 27.54
C HIS A 141 5.74 16.40 28.37
N LEU A 142 6.91 16.50 27.75
CA LEU A 142 8.21 16.41 28.43
C LEU A 142 8.40 17.54 29.45
N GLY A 143 8.07 18.80 29.09
CA GLY A 143 8.17 19.92 30.02
C GLY A 143 7.30 19.75 31.27
N MET A 144 6.06 19.28 31.11
CA MET A 144 5.19 18.98 32.25
C MET A 144 5.69 17.80 33.09
N MET A 145 6.29 16.78 32.49
CA MET A 145 6.87 15.67 33.24
C MET A 145 8.10 16.11 34.03
N LEU A 146 9.00 16.87 33.41
CA LEU A 146 10.20 17.40 34.07
C LEU A 146 9.83 18.26 35.27
N ALA A 147 8.87 19.18 35.13
CA ALA A 147 8.39 20.00 36.25
C ALA A 147 7.80 19.16 37.42
N ARG A 148 7.19 18.00 37.12
CA ARG A 148 6.68 17.08 38.15
C ARG A 148 7.80 16.27 38.81
N VAL A 149 8.82 15.89 38.05
CA VAL A 149 10.03 15.24 38.58
C VAL A 149 10.77 16.20 39.50
N GLU A 150 10.98 17.45 39.11
CA GLU A 150 11.60 18.49 39.95
C GLU A 150 10.84 18.70 41.27
N GLY A 151 9.50 18.71 41.22
CA GLY A 151 8.65 18.79 42.41
C GLY A 151 8.78 17.57 43.35
N LEU A 152 8.86 16.36 42.77
CA LEU A 152 9.10 15.11 43.51
C LEU A 152 10.50 15.05 44.13
N GLU A 153 11.52 15.48 43.41
CA GLU A 153 12.91 15.54 43.91
C GLU A 153 13.01 16.48 45.10
N ALA A 154 12.41 17.68 45.03
CA ALA A 154 12.36 18.63 46.14
C ALA A 154 11.62 18.05 47.36
N TYR A 155 10.50 17.35 47.13
CA TYR A 155 9.72 16.68 48.18
C TYR A 155 10.52 15.55 48.87
N LEU A 156 11.15 14.67 48.11
CA LEU A 156 11.91 13.52 48.61
C LEU A 156 13.21 13.93 49.33
N LEU A 157 13.87 14.99 48.86
CA LEU A 157 15.08 15.52 49.49
C LEU A 157 14.80 16.37 50.75
N GLY A 158 13.53 16.58 51.11
CA GLY A 158 13.14 17.39 52.28
C GLY A 158 13.57 18.86 52.20
N ARG A 159 13.91 19.36 50.99
CA ARG A 159 14.36 20.75 50.80
C ARG A 159 13.15 21.69 50.91
N LYS A 160 12.93 22.23 52.12
CA LYS A 160 11.99 23.33 52.39
C LYS A 160 12.55 24.72 52.08
N ASP A 161 13.67 24.82 51.37
CA ASP A 161 14.37 26.10 51.15
C ASP A 161 13.94 26.79 49.85
N VAL A 162 12.62 26.90 49.64
CA VAL A 162 12.06 27.77 48.60
C VAL A 162 11.51 29.01 49.30
N PRO A 163 11.95 30.24 48.93
CA PRO A 163 11.43 31.47 49.50
C PRO A 163 9.88 31.50 49.46
N PRO A 164 9.21 32.04 50.49
CA PRO A 164 7.75 31.96 50.62
C PRO A 164 6.98 32.54 49.41
N GLN A 165 7.61 33.44 48.64
CA GLN A 165 7.04 34.05 47.44
C GLN A 165 6.96 33.08 46.23
N SER A 166 7.85 32.10 46.13
CA SER A 166 7.80 31.04 45.11
C SER A 166 7.03 29.80 45.59
N TYR A 167 6.79 29.69 46.90
CA TYR A 167 5.94 28.66 47.51
C TYR A 167 4.46 28.87 47.17
N GLU A 168 3.96 30.10 47.10
CA GLU A 168 2.55 30.37 46.79
C GLU A 168 2.17 30.21 45.31
N LEU A 169 3.13 30.41 44.39
CA LEU A 169 2.90 30.30 42.94
C LEU A 169 2.95 28.86 42.43
N HIS A 170 3.71 27.97 43.07
CA HIS A 170 3.90 26.59 42.61
C HIS A 170 3.20 25.51 43.46
N TYR A 171 2.82 25.81 44.72
CA TYR A 171 2.38 24.81 45.70
C TYR A 171 0.92 24.96 46.19
N LYS A 172 0.02 25.53 45.38
CA LYS A 172 -1.44 25.37 45.60
C LYS A 172 -1.99 24.01 45.15
N ARG A 173 -1.17 23.17 44.50
CA ARG A 173 -1.44 21.74 44.34
C ARG A 173 -0.59 21.00 45.35
N HIS A 174 -1.23 20.33 46.30
CA HIS A 174 -0.58 19.35 47.16
C HIS A 174 0.22 18.37 46.29
N THR A 175 1.55 18.49 46.24
CA THR A 175 2.40 17.41 45.72
C THR A 175 2.26 16.23 46.67
N ASN A 176 1.48 15.24 46.25
CA ASN A 176 1.46 13.94 46.88
C ASN A 176 2.37 13.03 46.04
N ALA A 177 3.48 12.56 46.62
CA ALA A 177 4.41 11.68 45.91
C ALA A 177 3.72 10.53 45.14
N PRO A 178 2.66 9.88 45.68
CA PRO A 178 1.91 8.86 44.93
C PRO A 178 1.20 9.40 43.67
N GLY A 179 0.59 10.58 43.73
CA GLY A 179 -0.16 11.16 42.60
C GLY A 179 0.76 11.66 41.48
N ASP A 180 1.89 12.28 41.83
CA ASP A 180 2.88 12.72 40.85
C ASP A 180 3.57 11.52 40.18
N LEU A 181 3.87 10.45 40.92
CA LEU A 181 4.40 9.21 40.34
C LEU A 181 3.38 8.53 39.41
N LEU A 182 2.10 8.51 39.78
CA LEU A 182 1.04 7.96 38.94
C LEU A 182 0.86 8.79 37.65
N TYR A 183 0.89 10.12 37.74
CA TYR A 183 0.87 11.01 36.59
C TYR A 183 2.04 10.74 35.65
N LEU A 184 3.27 10.68 36.18
CA LEU A 184 4.47 10.37 35.39
C LEU A 184 4.36 9.01 34.71
N ARG A 185 3.86 8.00 35.42
CA ARG A 185 3.62 6.66 34.87
C ARG A 185 2.64 6.67 33.71
N VAL A 186 1.46 7.28 33.88
CA VAL A 186 0.45 7.43 32.81
C VAL A 186 1.09 8.13 31.61
N ARG A 187 1.79 9.25 31.84
CA ARG A 187 2.37 10.07 30.77
C ARG A 187 3.49 9.36 30.00
N LEU A 188 4.37 8.65 30.70
CA LEU A 188 5.41 7.82 30.10
C LEU A 188 4.81 6.73 29.22
N LEU A 189 3.78 6.04 29.72
CA LEU A 189 3.10 4.99 28.97
C LEU A 189 2.40 5.54 27.72
N THR A 190 1.66 6.65 27.82
CA THR A 190 1.03 7.30 26.65
C THR A 190 2.08 7.72 25.62
N THR A 191 3.20 8.29 26.07
CA THR A 191 4.30 8.71 25.17
C THR A 191 4.94 7.49 24.49
N ARG A 192 5.15 6.39 25.22
CA ARG A 192 5.64 5.14 24.65
C ARG A 192 4.69 4.61 23.55
N ILE A 193 3.39 4.58 23.82
CA ILE A 193 2.38 4.14 22.84
C ILE A 193 2.43 5.01 21.58
N ALA A 194 2.47 6.34 21.74
CA ALA A 194 2.53 7.27 20.61
C ALA A 194 3.79 7.08 19.75
N ILE A 195 4.97 6.88 20.37
CA ILE A 195 6.23 6.61 19.66
C ILE A 195 6.15 5.29 18.90
N VAL A 196 5.66 4.22 19.54
CA VAL A 196 5.53 2.92 18.86
C VAL A 196 4.52 2.99 17.72
N ALA A 197 3.41 3.70 17.90
CA ALA A 197 2.42 3.93 16.86
C ALA A 197 3.02 4.68 15.67
N ALA A 198 3.76 5.77 15.92
CA ALA A 198 4.44 6.54 14.88
C ALA A 198 5.47 5.70 14.10
N ASN A 199 6.28 4.90 14.80
CA ASN A 199 7.26 4.02 14.16
C ASN A 199 6.60 2.95 13.28
N ARG A 200 5.50 2.34 13.76
CA ARG A 200 4.74 1.37 12.98
C ARG A 200 4.05 2.04 11.79
N SER A 201 3.48 3.22 11.98
CA SER A 201 2.84 4.00 10.91
C SER A 201 3.84 4.30 9.79
N ARG A 202 5.07 4.69 10.14
CA ARG A 202 6.15 4.91 9.17
C ARG A 202 6.48 3.63 8.41
N TYR A 203 6.61 2.51 9.12
CA TYR A 203 6.88 1.21 8.49
C TYR A 203 5.76 0.79 7.53
N LEU A 204 4.49 0.96 7.89
CA LEU A 204 3.37 0.70 6.97
C LEU A 204 3.38 1.63 5.75
N GLY A 205 3.84 2.87 5.93
CA GLY A 205 4.05 3.81 4.82
C GLY A 205 5.12 3.33 3.84
N GLU A 206 6.22 2.74 4.33
CA GLU A 206 7.26 2.13 3.48
C GLU A 206 6.69 0.94 2.69
N LEU A 207 5.83 0.12 3.30
CA LEU A 207 5.14 -0.98 2.60
C LEU A 207 4.15 -0.46 1.53
N ASP A 208 3.39 0.60 1.82
CA ASP A 208 2.49 1.22 0.83
C ASP A 208 3.27 1.79 -0.36
N ALA A 209 4.43 2.40 -0.11
CA ALA A 209 5.29 2.91 -1.18
C ALA A 209 5.73 1.80 -2.15
N GLY A 210 6.14 0.63 -1.64
CA GLY A 210 6.47 -0.52 -2.49
C GLY A 210 5.27 -1.05 -3.30
N LEU A 211 4.06 -1.00 -2.74
CA LEU A 211 2.83 -1.33 -3.47
C LEU A 211 2.51 -0.31 -4.57
N VAL A 212 2.79 0.99 -4.34
CA VAL A 212 2.62 2.05 -5.35
C VAL A 212 3.57 1.83 -6.52
N GLU A 213 4.84 1.50 -6.25
CA GLU A 213 5.81 1.17 -7.29
C GLU A 213 5.32 -0.02 -8.13
N SER A 214 4.84 -1.08 -7.49
CA SER A 214 4.28 -2.25 -8.17
C SER A 214 3.07 -1.89 -9.06
N LEU A 215 2.21 -0.98 -8.61
CA LEU A 215 1.08 -0.49 -9.42
C LEU A 215 1.57 0.24 -10.68
N LEU A 216 2.60 1.09 -10.55
CA LEU A 216 3.18 1.79 -11.70
C LEU A 216 3.77 0.80 -12.72
N GLU A 217 4.40 -0.27 -12.27
CA GLU A 217 4.88 -1.32 -13.17
C GLU A 217 3.72 -2.00 -13.92
N VAL A 218 2.62 -2.32 -13.24
CA VAL A 218 1.40 -2.88 -13.88
C VAL A 218 0.86 -1.91 -14.95
N GLU A 219 0.80 -0.61 -14.67
CA GLU A 219 0.36 0.38 -15.66
C GLU A 219 1.28 0.44 -16.88
N HIS A 220 2.60 0.34 -16.67
CA HIS A 220 3.55 0.29 -17.77
C HIS A 220 3.32 -0.92 -18.67
N PHE A 221 3.14 -2.11 -18.09
CA PHE A 221 2.83 -3.32 -18.85
C PHE A 221 1.51 -3.25 -19.62
N LYS A 222 0.50 -2.58 -19.05
CA LYS A 222 -0.78 -2.32 -19.75
C LYS A 222 -0.60 -1.46 -21.00
N ILE A 223 0.28 -0.46 -20.95
CA ILE A 223 0.61 0.39 -22.10
C ILE A 223 1.33 -0.43 -23.18
N ASP A 224 2.27 -1.27 -22.79
CA ASP A 224 2.96 -2.17 -23.72
C ASP A 224 1.98 -3.14 -24.40
N LEU A 225 1.08 -3.74 -23.62
CA LEU A 225 0.05 -4.63 -24.13
C LEU A 225 -0.86 -3.92 -25.16
N ALA A 226 -1.31 -2.70 -24.87
CA ALA A 226 -2.13 -1.90 -25.79
C ALA A 226 -1.40 -1.62 -27.11
N THR A 227 -0.08 -1.43 -27.07
CA THR A 227 0.73 -1.23 -28.29
C THR A 227 0.74 -2.48 -29.16
N PHE A 228 0.85 -3.66 -28.56
CA PHE A 228 0.74 -4.92 -29.31
C PHE A 228 -0.68 -5.14 -29.86
N THR A 229 -1.70 -4.72 -29.11
CA THR A 229 -3.10 -4.90 -29.53
C THR A 229 -3.36 -4.13 -30.81
N ALA A 230 -2.93 -2.87 -30.85
CA ALA A 230 -3.05 -2.03 -32.03
C ALA A 230 -2.33 -2.61 -33.27
N ARG A 231 -1.17 -3.26 -33.08
CA ARG A 231 -0.45 -3.93 -34.19
C ARG A 231 -1.24 -5.12 -34.75
N ILE A 232 -1.77 -5.96 -33.87
CA ILE A 232 -2.55 -7.14 -34.29
C ILE A 232 -3.86 -6.71 -34.96
N GLU A 233 -4.54 -5.71 -34.41
CA GLU A 233 -5.74 -5.13 -35.01
C GLU A 233 -5.46 -4.61 -36.43
N CYS A 234 -4.37 -3.86 -36.61
CA CYS A 234 -3.95 -3.37 -37.92
C CYS A 234 -3.72 -4.50 -38.93
N MET A 235 -2.97 -5.53 -38.55
CA MET A 235 -2.75 -6.66 -39.46
C MET A 235 -4.05 -7.45 -39.74
N SER A 236 -4.91 -7.62 -38.72
CA SER A 236 -6.19 -8.30 -38.86
C SER A 236 -7.13 -7.55 -39.81
N GLU A 237 -7.15 -6.22 -39.73
CA GLU A 237 -7.90 -5.37 -40.65
C GLU A 237 -7.36 -5.48 -42.08
N MET A 238 -6.04 -5.37 -42.27
CA MET A 238 -5.43 -5.53 -43.60
C MET A 238 -5.72 -6.91 -44.21
N THR A 239 -5.62 -7.97 -43.40
CA THR A 239 -5.94 -9.34 -43.79
C THR A 239 -7.39 -9.42 -44.28
N ARG A 240 -8.33 -8.85 -43.51
CA ARG A 240 -9.76 -8.81 -43.87
C ARG A 240 -10.01 -8.05 -45.18
N TYR A 241 -9.34 -6.92 -45.38
CA TYR A 241 -9.45 -6.14 -46.61
C TYR A 241 -8.96 -6.93 -47.83
N TRP A 242 -7.82 -7.60 -47.72
CA TRP A 242 -7.29 -8.40 -48.81
C TRP A 242 -8.16 -9.61 -49.14
N LEU A 243 -8.66 -10.32 -48.13
CA LEU A 243 -9.58 -11.45 -48.35
C LEU A 243 -10.85 -11.00 -49.07
N ALA A 244 -11.46 -9.88 -48.64
CA ALA A 244 -12.63 -9.32 -49.30
C ALA A 244 -12.35 -8.88 -50.74
N TYR A 245 -11.16 -8.33 -51.01
CA TYR A 245 -10.74 -8.00 -52.37
C TYR A 245 -10.62 -9.25 -53.25
N LEU A 246 -10.00 -10.31 -52.72
CA LEU A 246 -9.85 -11.58 -53.43
C LEU A 246 -11.20 -12.22 -53.76
N ASP A 247 -12.17 -12.16 -52.83
CA ASP A 247 -13.54 -12.62 -53.07
C ASP A 247 -14.18 -11.89 -54.26
N ILE A 248 -14.11 -10.55 -54.29
CA ILE A 248 -14.68 -9.73 -55.37
C ILE A 248 -14.00 -10.02 -56.71
N SER A 249 -12.66 -10.13 -56.73
CA SER A 249 -11.93 -10.40 -57.98
C SER A 249 -12.28 -11.77 -58.56
N ALA A 250 -12.48 -12.78 -57.72
CA ALA A 250 -12.86 -14.12 -58.15
C ALA A 250 -14.28 -14.16 -58.75
N GLU A 251 -15.20 -13.34 -58.24
CA GLU A 251 -16.56 -13.21 -58.80
C GLU A 251 -16.58 -12.49 -60.16
N THR A 252 -15.64 -11.59 -60.42
CA THR A 252 -15.55 -10.89 -61.72
C THR A 252 -14.90 -11.71 -62.84
N ASP A 253 -14.13 -12.73 -62.50
CA ASP A 253 -13.46 -13.63 -63.45
C ASP A 253 -14.28 -14.89 -63.80
N SER A 254 -15.47 -15.08 -63.18
CA SER A 254 -16.43 -16.17 -63.45
C SER A 254 -17.54 -15.76 -64.43
#